data_AF-W2BYB5-F1
#
_entry.id   AF-W2BYB5-F1
#
_cell.length_a   1.000
_cell.length_b   1.000
_cell.length_c   1.000
_cell.angle_alpha   90.00
_cell.angle_beta   90.00
_cell.angle_gamma   90.00
#
_symmetry.space_group_name_H-M   'P 1'
#
loop_
_entity.id
_entity.type
_entity.pdbx_description
1 polymer ?
#
loop_
_entity_poly.entity_id
_entity_poly.type
_entity_poly.pdbx_seq_one_letter_code
_entity_poly.pdbx_strand_id
1 'polypeptide(L)'
;MMKKTLILILVLIFCSGLLCGCSTKKVVGNDKKTGTEGSKAEDKNQNDGARGVLKGQKGKTYKKDKAVYKCDFKGDRKAYKGKPDITVGDKYYATQINDWYENFNKYDGKVVEIEGYYVNEFAPFDFIGRYGPSCPYCKGNYVSFEFLWDGDLSKLKNAKDWIKVTGILRRGSLPNKGEFYYLEALKVEKMKKVGKDIVKN
;
A
#
# COMPACT_ATOMS: atom_id res chain seq x y z
N MET A 1 51.23 12.12 37.55
CA MET A 1 51.22 12.70 36.18
C MET A 1 50.12 12.05 35.38
N MET A 2 49.31 12.91 34.73
CA MET A 2 48.65 12.78 33.41
C MET A 2 47.92 11.46 33.05
N LYS A 3 46.75 11.45 32.43
CA LYS A 3 45.62 12.37 32.15
C LYS A 3 44.66 11.47 31.35
N LYS A 4 43.36 11.53 31.64
CA LYS A 4 42.31 10.83 30.87
C LYS A 4 42.33 11.33 29.42
N THR A 5 42.26 10.43 28.43
CA THR A 5 42.11 10.81 27.02
C THR A 5 40.81 10.25 26.47
N LEU A 6 39.88 11.18 26.27
CA LEU A 6 38.62 11.05 25.55
C LEU A 6 38.95 10.99 24.05
N ILE A 7 38.53 9.93 23.35
CA ILE A 7 38.65 9.85 21.89
C ILE A 7 37.35 10.41 21.28
N LEU A 8 37.47 11.60 20.71
CA LEU A 8 36.46 12.28 19.90
C LEU A 8 36.69 11.88 18.43
N ILE A 9 35.78 11.09 17.83
CA ILE A 9 35.84 10.78 16.40
C ILE A 9 35.04 11.83 15.63
N LEU A 10 35.77 12.71 14.96
CA LEU A 10 35.30 13.65 13.94
C LEU A 10 35.01 12.88 12.64
N VAL A 11 33.74 12.76 12.25
CA VAL A 11 33.35 12.28 10.91
C VAL A 11 33.42 13.46 9.94
N LEU A 12 34.48 13.48 9.13
CA LEU A 12 34.67 14.41 8.03
C LEU A 12 33.74 14.04 6.85
N ILE A 13 32.93 15.01 6.46
CA ILE A 13 32.10 15.03 5.26
C ILE A 13 33.02 15.10 4.04
N PHE A 14 33.05 14.04 3.23
CA PHE A 14 33.68 14.07 1.91
C PHE A 14 32.65 14.46 0.86
N CYS A 15 32.64 15.75 0.52
CA CYS A 15 32.11 16.24 -0.75
C CYS A 15 33.22 16.20 -1.79
N SER A 16 33.08 15.37 -2.81
CA SER A 16 33.81 15.52 -4.07
C SER A 16 32.80 15.46 -5.21
N GLY A 17 32.43 16.63 -5.72
CA GLY A 17 31.93 16.73 -7.10
C GLY A 17 33.11 16.80 -8.06
N LEU A 18 32.94 16.30 -9.28
CA LEU A 18 32.91 17.10 -10.52
C LEU A 18 33.07 16.20 -11.77
N LEU A 19 32.09 16.36 -12.67
CA LEU A 19 32.19 16.54 -14.13
C LEU A 19 32.53 15.36 -15.07
N CYS A 20 31.57 15.13 -15.98
CA CYS A 20 31.65 15.10 -17.47
C CYS A 20 30.71 14.00 -18.00
N GLY A 21 29.86 14.17 -19.00
CA GLY A 21 29.54 15.29 -19.88
C GLY A 21 28.35 14.90 -20.79
N CYS A 22 27.60 15.90 -21.25
CA CYS A 22 26.60 15.75 -22.31
C CYS A 22 27.28 15.75 -23.69
N SER A 23 26.78 14.96 -24.65
CA SER A 23 26.84 15.26 -26.09
C SER A 23 25.69 14.59 -26.84
N THR A 24 25.16 15.31 -27.83
CA THR A 24 23.94 15.05 -28.60
C THR A 24 24.22 14.49 -30.01
N LYS A 25 23.32 13.60 -30.47
CA LYS A 25 22.81 13.29 -31.85
C LYS A 25 23.75 13.16 -33.08
N LYS A 26 23.59 12.04 -33.82
CA LYS A 26 23.10 11.86 -35.23
C LYS A 26 22.63 10.38 -35.37
N VAL A 27 21.38 10.00 -35.69
CA VAL A 27 20.57 9.99 -36.94
C VAL A 27 20.98 8.97 -38.01
N VAL A 28 20.09 7.97 -38.17
CA VAL A 28 19.65 7.16 -39.35
C VAL A 28 20.53 6.03 -39.89
N GLY A 29 19.88 4.86 -39.96
CA GLY A 29 20.24 3.70 -40.80
C GLY A 29 19.25 2.56 -40.55
N ASN A 30 18.21 2.47 -41.38
CA ASN A 30 17.22 1.41 -41.40
C ASN A 30 17.74 0.33 -42.34
N ASP A 31 17.94 -0.91 -41.89
CA ASP A 31 18.02 -2.07 -42.78
C ASP A 31 17.66 -3.39 -42.08
N LYS A 32 17.16 -4.31 -42.90
CA LYS A 32 16.25 -5.41 -42.60
C LYS A 32 16.95 -6.76 -42.80
N LYS A 33 16.62 -7.74 -41.93
CA LYS A 33 16.86 -9.22 -42.02
C LYS A 33 18.34 -9.64 -41.83
N THR A 34 18.72 -10.75 -41.17
CA THR A 34 18.20 -12.13 -41.17
C THR A 34 18.95 -13.00 -40.12
N GLY A 35 18.37 -14.13 -39.68
CA GLY A 35 19.04 -15.30 -39.05
C GLY A 35 19.04 -15.31 -37.50
N THR A 36 18.18 -16.05 -36.79
CA THR A 36 18.14 -17.51 -36.52
C THR A 36 19.27 -18.03 -35.60
N GLU A 37 18.85 -18.43 -34.39
CA GLU A 37 19.36 -19.44 -33.43
C GLU A 37 19.04 -18.90 -32.03
N GLY A 38 18.27 -19.53 -31.15
CA GLY A 38 18.23 -20.94 -30.80
C GLY A 38 18.64 -21.04 -29.32
N SER A 39 17.67 -21.02 -28.39
CA SER A 39 17.87 -21.68 -27.09
C SER A 39 16.56 -21.89 -26.35
N LYS A 40 16.21 -23.17 -26.19
CA LYS A 40 15.24 -23.67 -25.23
C LYS A 40 15.84 -23.56 -23.83
N ALA A 41 15.05 -23.05 -22.89
CA ALA A 41 15.14 -23.47 -21.50
C ALA A 41 13.71 -23.66 -21.00
N GLU A 42 13.28 -24.92 -20.98
CA GLU A 42 12.28 -25.37 -20.02
C GLU A 42 12.97 -25.42 -18.66
N ASP A 43 12.38 -24.78 -17.65
CA ASP A 43 12.49 -25.31 -16.30
C ASP A 43 11.09 -25.35 -15.68
N LYS A 44 10.69 -26.57 -15.34
CA LYS A 44 9.47 -26.89 -14.62
C LYS A 44 9.86 -26.93 -13.15
N ASN A 45 9.27 -26.06 -12.34
CA ASN A 45 8.90 -26.52 -11.00
C ASN A 45 7.63 -25.83 -10.47
N GLN A 46 6.57 -26.63 -10.49
CA GLN A 46 5.48 -26.72 -9.51
C GLN A 46 6.02 -26.54 -8.08
N ASN A 47 5.30 -26.09 -7.06
CA ASN A 47 3.90 -25.79 -6.80
C ASN A 47 3.91 -25.33 -5.34
N ASP A 48 3.29 -24.21 -4.98
CA ASP A 48 2.83 -24.01 -3.60
C ASP A 48 1.73 -22.94 -3.53
N GLY A 49 0.51 -23.41 -3.22
CA GLY A 49 -0.51 -22.62 -2.54
C GLY A 49 -1.24 -21.55 -3.36
N ALA A 50 -1.87 -21.91 -4.48
CA ALA A 50 -2.90 -21.07 -5.11
C ALA A 50 -4.15 -20.96 -4.20
N ARG A 51 -4.07 -20.18 -3.12
CA ARG A 51 -5.25 -19.56 -2.51
C ARG A 51 -5.71 -18.51 -3.50
N GLY A 52 -6.87 -18.78 -4.12
CA GLY A 52 -7.36 -18.04 -5.26
C GLY A 52 -7.39 -16.53 -5.01
N VAL A 53 -6.51 -15.81 -5.70
CA VAL A 53 -6.68 -14.37 -5.91
C VAL A 53 -8.12 -14.17 -6.39
N LEU A 54 -8.87 -13.29 -5.71
CA LEU A 54 -10.16 -12.84 -6.21
C LEU A 54 -9.89 -11.99 -7.45
N LYS A 55 -9.66 -12.70 -8.58
CA LYS A 55 -9.42 -12.09 -9.90
C LYS A 55 -10.54 -11.08 -10.09
N GLY A 56 -10.14 -9.82 -10.27
CA GLY A 56 -11.05 -8.71 -10.51
C GLY A 56 -11.88 -8.97 -11.75
N GLN A 57 -13.00 -9.69 -11.58
CA GLN A 57 -14.05 -9.76 -12.57
C GLN A 57 -14.66 -8.37 -12.60
N LYS A 58 -14.46 -7.65 -13.71
CA LYS A 58 -15.22 -6.46 -14.15
C LYS A 58 -15.96 -5.76 -13.00
N GLY A 59 -15.20 -5.18 -12.06
CA GLY A 59 -15.79 -4.49 -10.91
C GLY A 59 -16.75 -3.42 -11.40
N LYS A 60 -17.90 -3.29 -10.74
CA LYS A 60 -18.81 -2.17 -11.02
C LYS A 60 -18.07 -0.87 -10.73
N THR A 61 -18.39 0.15 -11.51
CA THR A 61 -17.86 1.48 -11.26
C THR A 61 -18.65 2.15 -10.14
N TYR A 62 -17.96 2.44 -9.04
CA TYR A 62 -18.48 3.28 -7.98
C TYR A 62 -17.80 4.66 -8.04
N LYS A 63 -18.55 5.75 -7.83
CA LYS A 63 -18.01 7.11 -7.85
C LYS A 63 -18.20 7.76 -6.48
N LYS A 64 -17.11 8.30 -5.92
CA LYS A 64 -17.13 9.13 -4.72
C LYS A 64 -16.42 10.43 -5.05
N ASP A 65 -17.16 11.53 -5.07
CA ASP A 65 -16.67 12.80 -5.64
C ASP A 65 -16.05 12.55 -7.03
N LYS A 66 -14.77 12.91 -7.24
CA LYS A 66 -14.07 12.69 -8.51
C LYS A 66 -13.45 11.31 -8.64
N ALA A 67 -13.34 10.55 -7.54
CA ALA A 67 -12.70 9.24 -7.55
C ALA A 67 -13.62 8.17 -8.15
N VAL A 68 -13.01 7.29 -8.94
CA VAL A 68 -13.64 6.17 -9.61
C VAL A 68 -13.05 4.88 -9.05
N TYR A 69 -13.89 4.05 -8.45
CA TYR A 69 -13.52 2.79 -7.81
C TYR A 69 -14.03 1.63 -8.65
N LYS A 70 -13.22 0.57 -8.73
CA LYS A 70 -13.59 -0.72 -9.33
C LYS A 70 -13.83 -1.73 -8.20
N CYS A 71 -15.10 -2.01 -7.90
CA CYS A 71 -15.51 -2.86 -6.78
C CYS A 71 -16.80 -3.65 -7.10
N ASP A 72 -17.07 -4.75 -6.40
CA ASP A 72 -18.36 -5.44 -6.43
C ASP A 72 -18.73 -5.97 -5.04
N PHE A 73 -19.06 -5.07 -4.12
CA PHE A 73 -19.33 -5.37 -2.71
C PHE A 73 -20.19 -6.62 -2.49
N LYS A 74 -21.30 -6.75 -3.24
CA LYS A 74 -22.22 -7.89 -3.11
C LYS A 74 -21.57 -9.21 -3.58
N GLY A 75 -20.92 -9.18 -4.74
CA GLY A 75 -20.25 -10.36 -5.31
C GLY A 75 -19.06 -10.79 -4.47
N ASP A 76 -18.23 -9.83 -4.07
CA ASP A 76 -17.00 -10.07 -3.31
C ASP A 76 -17.28 -10.54 -1.88
N ARG A 77 -18.28 -9.97 -1.20
CA ARG A 77 -18.74 -10.52 0.11
C ARG A 77 -19.28 -11.93 -0.02
N LYS A 78 -19.98 -12.27 -1.11
CA LYS A 78 -20.47 -13.64 -1.37
C LYS A 78 -19.32 -14.61 -1.67
N ALA A 79 -18.28 -14.13 -2.34
CA ALA A 79 -17.12 -14.94 -2.71
C ALA A 79 -16.18 -15.19 -1.52
N TYR A 80 -16.08 -14.23 -0.61
CA TYR A 80 -15.19 -14.30 0.54
C TYR A 80 -15.48 -15.49 1.46
N LYS A 81 -14.42 -16.22 1.84
CA LYS A 81 -14.49 -17.45 2.64
C LYS A 81 -14.08 -17.26 4.10
N GLY A 82 -14.02 -16.02 4.58
CA GLY A 82 -13.80 -15.74 6.00
C GLY A 82 -12.35 -15.77 6.48
N LYS A 83 -11.36 -15.99 5.60
CA LYS A 83 -9.94 -15.94 5.97
C LYS A 83 -9.17 -14.93 5.10
N PRO A 84 -8.48 -13.94 5.70
CA PRO A 84 -7.62 -13.03 4.94
C PRO A 84 -6.36 -13.75 4.45
N ASP A 85 -5.80 -13.27 3.34
CA ASP A 85 -4.50 -13.68 2.85
C ASP A 85 -3.36 -13.07 3.68
N ILE A 86 -3.58 -11.84 4.19
CA ILE A 86 -2.62 -11.08 5.00
C ILE A 86 -3.33 -10.50 6.22
N THR A 87 -2.75 -10.70 7.40
CA THR A 87 -3.15 -9.97 8.62
C THR A 87 -2.04 -9.01 8.98
N VAL A 88 -2.32 -7.70 8.97
CA VAL A 88 -1.33 -6.67 9.31
C VAL A 88 -1.09 -6.70 10.81
N GLY A 89 0.11 -7.10 11.19
CA GLY A 89 0.52 -7.19 12.58
C GLY A 89 0.94 -5.85 13.18
N ASP A 90 1.28 -5.90 14.46
CA ASP A 90 1.81 -4.76 15.22
C ASP A 90 3.26 -4.40 14.87
N LYS A 91 4.01 -5.35 14.30
CA LYS A 91 5.35 -5.12 13.78
C LYS A 91 5.24 -4.83 12.29
N TYR A 92 6.05 -3.91 11.79
CA TYR A 92 6.13 -3.58 10.36
C TYR A 92 4.84 -3.01 9.77
N TYR A 93 3.99 -2.38 10.58
CA TYR A 93 2.72 -1.79 10.11
C TYR A 93 2.94 -0.80 8.95
N ALA A 94 3.89 0.14 9.10
CA ALA A 94 4.25 1.06 8.02
C ALA A 94 4.90 0.37 6.84
N THR A 95 5.83 -0.55 7.09
CA THR A 95 6.49 -1.31 6.02
C THR A 95 5.47 -2.06 5.17
N GLN A 96 4.47 -2.68 5.79
CA GLN A 96 3.43 -3.43 5.08
C GLN A 96 2.58 -2.53 4.19
N ILE A 97 2.19 -1.33 4.68
CA ILE A 97 1.44 -0.35 3.90
C ILE A 97 2.29 0.20 2.75
N ASN A 98 3.55 0.57 3.02
CA ASN A 98 4.47 1.06 1.99
C ASN A 98 4.69 0.01 0.89
N ASP A 99 4.83 -1.25 1.27
CA ASP A 99 5.01 -2.34 0.30
C ASP A 99 3.77 -2.55 -0.58
N TRP A 100 2.55 -2.28 -0.08
CA TRP A 100 1.38 -2.24 -0.93
C TRP A 100 1.46 -1.13 -1.98
N TYR A 101 1.94 0.06 -1.63
CA TYR A 101 2.10 1.17 -2.57
C TYR A 101 3.21 0.91 -3.60
N GLU A 102 4.35 0.36 -3.18
CA GLU A 102 5.51 0.13 -4.04
C GLU A 102 5.38 -1.11 -4.92
N ASN A 103 4.71 -2.15 -4.41
CA ASN A 103 4.65 -3.47 -5.03
C ASN A 103 3.22 -3.97 -5.29
N PHE A 104 2.26 -3.07 -5.53
CA PHE A 104 0.83 -3.37 -5.58
C PHE A 104 0.45 -4.56 -6.49
N ASN A 105 1.16 -4.76 -7.61
CA ASN A 105 0.91 -5.89 -8.51
C ASN A 105 1.00 -7.27 -7.83
N LYS A 106 1.81 -7.39 -6.76
CA LYS A 106 1.92 -8.62 -5.95
C LYS A 106 0.70 -8.82 -5.03
N TYR A 107 -0.05 -7.76 -4.79
CA TYR A 107 -1.08 -7.69 -3.76
C TYR A 107 -2.51 -7.52 -4.29
N ASP A 108 -2.67 -7.09 -5.54
CA ASP A 108 -3.96 -6.89 -6.18
C ASP A 108 -4.89 -8.12 -6.03
N GLY A 109 -6.09 -7.87 -5.52
CA GLY A 109 -7.09 -8.91 -5.30
C GLY A 109 -6.85 -9.79 -4.06
N LYS A 110 -5.79 -9.57 -3.29
CA LYS A 110 -5.61 -10.23 -1.97
C LYS A 110 -6.56 -9.61 -0.94
N VAL A 111 -7.08 -10.45 -0.07
CA VAL A 111 -7.84 -10.02 1.10
C VAL A 111 -6.88 -9.74 2.25
N VAL A 112 -6.99 -8.56 2.84
CA VAL A 112 -6.20 -8.17 4.01
C VAL A 112 -7.11 -7.85 5.20
N GLU A 113 -6.59 -8.08 6.39
CA GLU A 113 -7.17 -7.61 7.64
C GLU A 113 -6.20 -6.62 8.30
N ILE A 114 -6.69 -5.42 8.60
CA ILE A 114 -5.91 -4.34 9.20
C ILE A 114 -6.72 -3.66 10.31
N GLU A 115 -6.02 -3.24 11.35
CA GLU A 115 -6.60 -2.50 12.48
C GLU A 115 -5.94 -1.12 12.65
N GLY A 116 -6.74 -0.13 13.02
CA GLY A 116 -6.33 1.25 13.21
C GLY A 116 -7.51 2.13 13.63
N TYR A 117 -7.26 3.41 13.84
CA TYR A 117 -8.31 4.40 13.98
C TYR A 117 -9.04 4.61 12.66
N TYR A 118 -10.34 4.83 12.75
CA TYR A 118 -11.12 5.45 11.68
C TYR A 118 -10.69 6.91 11.54
N VAL A 119 -10.26 7.30 10.35
CA VAL A 119 -9.79 8.65 10.02
C VAL A 119 -10.60 9.19 8.84
N ASN A 120 -11.34 10.28 9.04
CA ASN A 120 -12.15 10.94 8.01
C ASN A 120 -11.86 12.44 7.88
N GLU A 121 -10.71 12.90 8.39
CA GLU A 121 -10.22 14.28 8.25
C GLU A 121 -9.98 14.67 6.79
N PHE A 122 -9.85 13.68 5.91
CA PHE A 122 -9.60 13.80 4.47
C PHE A 122 -10.89 13.58 3.64
N ALA A 123 -12.03 14.02 4.18
CA ALA A 123 -13.32 13.90 3.50
C ALA A 123 -13.23 14.39 2.03
N PRO A 124 -13.87 13.68 1.08
CA PRO A 124 -14.86 12.63 1.30
C PRO A 124 -14.25 11.23 1.53
N PHE A 125 -12.94 11.07 1.65
CA PHE A 125 -12.30 9.75 1.73
C PHE A 125 -12.19 9.25 3.17
N ASP A 126 -12.31 7.93 3.33
CA ASP A 126 -12.27 7.25 4.62
C ASP A 126 -11.00 6.41 4.71
N PHE A 127 -10.31 6.55 5.84
CA PHE A 127 -9.02 5.91 6.06
C PHE A 127 -9.03 5.09 7.34
N ILE A 128 -8.23 4.02 7.32
CA ILE A 128 -7.83 3.31 8.53
C ILE A 128 -6.34 3.53 8.75
N GLY A 129 -5.94 3.90 9.96
CA GLY A 129 -4.54 4.19 10.23
C GLY A 129 -4.15 4.23 11.68
N ARG A 130 -2.84 4.24 11.92
CA ARG A 130 -2.21 4.41 13.23
C ARG A 130 -1.42 5.69 13.24
N TYR A 131 -1.18 6.27 14.41
CA TYR A 131 -0.36 7.48 14.51
C TYR A 131 1.06 7.21 14.03
N GLY A 132 1.58 8.14 13.21
CA GLY A 132 2.95 8.09 12.72
C GLY A 132 3.97 8.26 13.85
N PRO A 133 5.19 7.72 13.68
CA PRO A 133 6.20 7.70 14.73
C PRO A 133 6.78 9.09 15.05
N SER A 134 6.76 10.01 14.09
CA SER A 134 7.45 11.30 14.15
C SER A 134 6.75 12.38 14.98
N CYS A 135 5.40 12.36 15.01
CA CYS A 135 4.57 13.34 15.70
C CYS A 135 3.25 12.66 16.09
N PRO A 136 3.25 11.73 17.06
CA PRO A 136 2.03 11.06 17.48
C PRO A 136 0.98 12.07 17.92
N TYR A 137 -0.29 11.82 17.59
CA TYR A 137 -1.44 12.69 17.91
C TYR A 137 -1.48 14.05 17.19
N CYS A 138 -0.49 14.37 16.35
CA CYS A 138 -0.55 15.54 15.49
C CYS A 138 -1.59 15.31 14.38
N LYS A 139 -2.42 16.33 14.12
CA LYS A 139 -3.46 16.27 13.10
C LYS A 139 -2.86 15.85 11.76
N GLY A 140 -3.46 14.85 11.11
CA GLY A 140 -3.01 14.33 9.82
C GLY A 140 -1.75 13.44 9.85
N ASN A 141 -1.10 13.21 11.00
CA ASN A 141 0.08 12.35 11.05
C ASN A 141 -0.29 10.88 11.29
N TYR A 142 -0.77 10.23 10.24
CA TYR A 142 -1.13 8.81 10.26
C TYR A 142 -0.33 8.03 9.22
N VAL A 143 0.09 6.83 9.60
CA VAL A 143 0.34 5.77 8.63
C VAL A 143 -1.01 5.13 8.37
N SER A 144 -1.58 5.37 7.19
CA SER A 144 -2.96 5.02 6.89
C SER A 144 -3.13 4.52 5.47
N PHE A 145 -4.27 3.88 5.22
CA PHE A 145 -4.66 3.39 3.91
C PHE A 145 -6.16 3.66 3.70
N GLU A 146 -6.52 4.03 2.47
CA GLU A 146 -7.92 4.32 2.12
C GLU A 146 -8.74 3.02 2.13
N PHE A 147 -9.97 3.08 2.62
CA PHE A 147 -10.95 2.03 2.42
C PHE A 147 -12.27 2.59 1.89
N LEU A 148 -12.95 1.79 1.07
CA LEU A 148 -14.28 2.08 0.56
C LEU A 148 -15.27 1.11 1.19
N TRP A 149 -16.37 1.65 1.71
CA TRP A 149 -17.45 0.91 2.35
C TRP A 149 -18.80 1.42 1.85
N ASP A 150 -19.74 0.49 1.60
CA ASP A 150 -21.11 0.79 1.15
C ASP A 150 -22.14 0.79 2.30
N GLY A 151 -21.71 0.62 3.55
CA GLY A 151 -22.56 0.70 4.73
C GLY A 151 -22.39 2.01 5.51
N ASP A 152 -23.08 2.09 6.64
CA ASP A 152 -23.13 3.29 7.48
C ASP A 152 -21.89 3.44 8.39
N LEU A 153 -21.18 4.56 8.27
CA LEU A 153 -20.05 4.95 9.13
C LEU A 153 -20.39 6.10 10.10
N SER A 154 -21.63 6.60 10.09
CA SER A 154 -22.03 7.80 10.86
C SER A 154 -21.84 7.68 12.38
N LYS A 155 -21.83 6.44 12.89
CA LYS A 155 -21.62 6.15 14.32
C LYS A 155 -20.14 6.10 14.71
N LEU A 156 -19.22 6.09 13.75
CA LEU A 156 -17.79 6.08 14.01
C LEU A 156 -17.27 7.50 14.23
N LYS A 157 -16.42 7.66 15.24
CA LYS A 157 -15.78 8.92 15.59
C LYS A 157 -14.36 8.99 15.03
N ASN A 158 -14.11 10.04 14.24
CA ASN A 158 -12.80 10.35 13.68
C ASN A 158 -11.70 10.33 14.75
N ALA A 159 -10.58 9.66 14.45
CA ALA A 159 -9.38 9.59 15.27
C ALA A 159 -9.65 9.15 16.73
N LYS A 160 -10.75 8.43 16.95
CA LYS A 160 -11.20 7.99 18.29
C LYS A 160 -11.60 6.53 18.28
N ASP A 161 -12.40 6.12 17.29
CA ASP A 161 -12.86 4.74 17.22
C ASP A 161 -11.82 3.86 16.52
N TRP A 162 -11.35 2.84 17.23
CA TRP A 162 -10.52 1.78 16.68
C TRP A 162 -11.39 0.81 15.90
N ILE A 163 -11.03 0.55 14.65
CA ILE A 163 -11.76 -0.32 13.75
C ILE A 163 -10.85 -1.43 13.22
N LYS A 164 -11.48 -2.54 12.84
CA LYS A 164 -10.91 -3.58 12.00
C LYS A 164 -11.56 -3.51 10.63
N VAL A 165 -10.75 -3.47 9.59
CA VAL A 165 -11.20 -3.55 8.20
C VAL A 165 -10.65 -4.84 7.61
N THR A 166 -11.56 -5.69 7.14
CA THR A 166 -11.24 -6.82 6.26
C THR A 166 -11.65 -6.40 4.86
N GLY A 167 -10.71 -6.32 3.92
CA GLY A 167 -10.98 -5.79 2.59
C GLY A 167 -10.07 -6.35 1.51
N ILE A 168 -10.47 -6.17 0.26
CA ILE A 168 -9.68 -6.58 -0.91
C ILE A 168 -8.84 -5.40 -1.36
N LEU A 169 -7.54 -5.61 -1.60
CA LEU A 169 -6.68 -4.61 -2.21
C LEU A 169 -7.10 -4.39 -3.68
N ARG A 170 -7.51 -3.16 -4.00
CA ARG A 170 -8.04 -2.76 -5.32
C ARG A 170 -7.40 -1.46 -5.81
N ARG A 171 -7.57 -1.21 -7.11
CA ARG A 171 -7.20 0.03 -7.80
C ARG A 171 -8.41 0.93 -8.03
N GLY A 172 -8.26 2.19 -7.67
CA GLY A 172 -9.14 3.28 -8.09
C GLY A 172 -8.42 4.22 -9.03
N SER A 173 -9.14 5.17 -9.60
CA SER A 173 -8.56 6.22 -10.45
C SER A 173 -9.18 7.57 -10.14
N LEU A 174 -8.34 8.60 -10.09
CA LEU A 174 -8.77 9.99 -10.05
C LEU A 174 -8.49 10.62 -11.43
N PRO A 175 -9.50 11.25 -12.06
CA PRO A 175 -9.31 11.99 -13.31
C PRO A 175 -8.14 12.96 -13.17
N ASN A 176 -7.20 12.88 -14.11
CA ASN A 176 -6.00 13.74 -14.19
C ASN A 176 -5.01 13.65 -13.02
N LYS A 177 -5.20 12.72 -12.07
CA LYS A 177 -4.24 12.45 -10.98
C LYS A 177 -3.66 11.04 -10.99
N GLY A 178 -4.27 10.14 -11.76
CA GLY A 178 -3.78 8.78 -11.96
C GLY A 178 -4.47 7.74 -11.08
N GLU A 179 -3.82 6.59 -10.97
CA GLU A 179 -4.28 5.44 -10.19
C GLU A 179 -3.96 5.64 -8.70
N PHE A 180 -4.83 5.11 -7.84
CA PHE A 180 -4.60 5.01 -6.40
C PHE A 180 -5.03 3.63 -5.90
N TYR A 181 -4.61 3.28 -4.69
CA TYR A 181 -4.89 1.98 -4.08
C TYR A 181 -5.76 2.14 -2.85
N TYR A 182 -6.68 1.21 -2.66
CA TYR A 182 -7.64 1.24 -1.56
C TYR A 182 -8.08 -0.18 -1.17
N LEU A 183 -8.74 -0.31 -0.02
CA LEU A 183 -9.44 -1.51 0.39
C LEU A 183 -10.91 -1.44 0.00
N GLU A 184 -11.38 -2.35 -0.85
CA GLU A 184 -12.81 -2.64 -0.93
C GLU A 184 -13.22 -3.42 0.33
N ALA A 185 -13.89 -2.74 1.27
CA ALA A 185 -14.18 -3.33 2.57
C ALA A 185 -15.29 -4.40 2.47
N LEU A 186 -14.92 -5.63 2.82
CA LEU A 186 -15.82 -6.76 2.99
C LEU A 186 -16.53 -6.68 4.34
N LYS A 187 -15.81 -6.22 5.37
CA LYS A 187 -16.29 -6.06 6.73
C LYS A 187 -15.59 -4.87 7.40
N VAL A 188 -16.36 -4.07 8.14
CA VAL A 188 -15.84 -3.01 9.03
C VAL A 188 -16.41 -3.25 10.42
N GLU A 189 -15.55 -3.36 11.42
CA GLU A 189 -15.94 -3.63 12.80
C GLU A 189 -15.36 -2.58 13.74
N LYS A 190 -16.22 -1.97 14.56
CA LYS A 190 -15.76 -1.18 15.71
C LYS A 190 -15.24 -2.12 16.79
N MET A 191 -14.00 -1.93 17.18
CA MET A 191 -13.34 -2.74 18.19
C MET A 191 -13.60 -2.18 19.59
N LYS A 192 -13.68 -3.06 20.59
CA LYS A 192 -13.86 -2.67 22.00
C LYS A 192 -12.58 -2.16 22.66
N LYS A 193 -11.43 -2.56 22.13
CA LYS A 193 -10.10 -2.23 22.65
C LYS A 193 -9.26 -1.64 21.53
N VAL A 194 -8.48 -0.63 21.88
CA VAL A 194 -7.45 -0.05 21.01
C VAL A 194 -6.25 -1.00 20.99
N GLY A 195 -5.67 -1.22 19.80
CA GLY A 195 -4.41 -1.95 19.63
C GLY A 195 -3.20 -1.06 19.91
N LYS A 196 -2.05 -1.34 19.28
CA LYS A 196 -0.92 -0.39 19.30
C LYS A 196 -1.23 0.79 18.40
N ASP A 197 -1.51 1.94 19.01
CA ASP A 197 -1.93 3.18 18.39
C ASP A 197 -0.81 3.94 17.66
N ILE A 198 0.44 3.82 18.13
CA ILE A 198 1.62 4.43 17.51
C ILE A 198 2.44 3.37 16.76
N VAL A 199 2.74 3.65 15.50
CA VAL A 199 3.63 2.81 14.69
C VAL A 199 5.05 2.86 15.26
N LYS A 200 5.67 1.69 15.43
CA LYS A 200 7.10 1.54 15.72
C LYS A 200 7.71 0.71 14.60
N ASN A 201 8.76 1.24 13.98
CA ASN A 201 9.59 0.48 13.03
C ASN A 201 10.60 -0.37 13.80
#